data_AF-A0A1F2VSZ8-F1
#
_entry.id   AF-A0A1F2VSZ8-F1
#
_cell.length_a   1.000
_cell.length_b   1.000
_cell.length_c   1.000
_cell.angle_alpha   90.00
_cell.angle_beta   90.00
_cell.angle_gamma   90.00
#
_symmetry.space_group_name_H-M   'P 1'
#
loop_
_entity.id
_entity.type
_entity.pdbx_description
1 polymer ?
#
loop_
_entity_poly.entity_id
_entity_poly.type
_entity_poly.pdbx_seq_one_letter_code
_entity_poly.pdbx_strand_id
1 'polypeptide(L)' 'MNLVDKVAIVTGAGRGIRKAIAIALAREGANVIVNDINIQIAEAVVFLVSDKAKFITGEVLDVNGGYLID' A
#
# COMPACT_ATOMS: atom_id res chain seq x y z
N MET A 1 -1.27 3.07 16.93
CA MET A 1 -0.67 4.40 17.18
C MET A 1 -1.59 5.44 16.57
N ASN A 2 -1.97 6.52 17.24
CA ASN A 2 -2.78 7.53 16.56
C ASN A 2 -1.92 8.33 15.55
N LEU A 3 -2.12 8.10 14.24
CA LEU A 3 -1.38 8.78 13.16
C LEU A 3 -2.25 9.73 12.34
N VAL A 4 -3.43 10.09 12.83
CA VAL A 4 -4.29 11.10 12.20
C VAL A 4 -3.50 12.40 11.98
N ASP A 5 -3.69 13.00 10.80
CA ASP A 5 -3.01 14.21 10.32
C ASP A 5 -1.48 14.09 10.16
N LYS A 6 -0.93 12.87 10.25
CA LYS A 6 0.48 12.62 9.93
C LYS A 6 0.63 12.18 8.47
N VAL A 7 1.74 12.59 7.87
CA VAL A 7 2.15 12.14 6.54
C VAL A 7 3.26 11.10 6.72
N ALA A 8 3.17 9.98 6.00
CA ALA A 8 4.20 8.96 5.97
C ALA A 8 4.59 8.60 4.54
N ILE A 9 5.88 8.51 4.27
CA ILE A 9 6.41 8.13 2.96
C ILE A 9 6.97 6.72 3.06
N VAL A 10 6.53 5.83 2.17
CA VAL A 10 7.04 4.46 2.09
C VAL A 10 7.68 4.24 0.73
N THR A 11 8.99 3.98 0.71
CA THR A 11 9.75 3.65 -0.51
C THR A 11 9.72 2.15 -0.77
N GLY A 12 9.72 1.71 -2.04
CA GLY A 12 9.58 0.29 -2.38
C GLY A 12 8.28 -0.33 -1.86
N ALA A 13 7.22 0.47 -1.79
CA ALA A 13 5.94 0.13 -1.17
C ALA A 13 5.12 -0.90 -1.96
N GLY A 14 5.54 -1.26 -3.17
CA GLY A 14 4.79 -2.14 -4.06
C GLY A 14 4.69 -3.59 -3.57
N ARG A 15 5.62 -4.05 -2.72
CA ARG A 15 5.67 -5.46 -2.31
C ARG A 15 6.22 -5.69 -0.90
N GLY A 16 6.07 -6.92 -0.44
CA GLY A 16 6.67 -7.43 0.80
C GLY A 16 6.32 -6.60 2.05
N ILE A 17 7.30 -6.46 2.95
CA ILE A 17 7.10 -5.79 4.24
C ILE A 17 6.73 -4.31 4.10
N ARG A 18 7.24 -3.62 3.08
CA ARG A 18 6.98 -2.18 2.89
C ARG A 18 5.53 -1.93 2.46
N LYS A 19 4.96 -2.80 1.63
CA LYS A 19 3.51 -2.81 1.35
C LYS A 19 2.69 -2.95 2.63
N ALA A 20 3.05 -3.91 3.48
CA ALA A 20 2.35 -4.14 4.75
C ALA A 20 2.46 -2.93 5.69
N ILE A 21 3.63 -2.28 5.75
CA ILE A 21 3.85 -1.05 6.51
C ILE A 21 2.96 0.08 5.99
N ALA A 22 2.90 0.30 4.67
CA ALA A 22 2.03 1.32 4.08
C ALA A 22 0.55 1.14 4.47
N ILE A 23 0.05 -0.11 4.39
CA ILE A 23 -1.32 -0.46 4.78
C ILE A 23 -1.54 -0.25 6.28
N ALA A 24 -0.59 -0.68 7.12
CA ALA A 24 -0.70 -0.49 8.57
C ALA A 24 -0.72 1.00 8.95
N LEU A 25 0.14 1.82 8.36
CA LEU A 25 0.18 3.27 8.60
C LEU A 25 -1.15 3.94 8.19
N ALA A 26 -1.72 3.56 7.06
CA ALA A 26 -3.02 4.07 6.61
C ALA A 26 -4.16 3.66 7.56
N ARG A 27 -4.16 2.41 8.05
CA ARG A 27 -5.14 1.93 9.05
C ARG A 27 -5.08 2.70 10.36
N GLU A 28 -3.91 3.19 10.74
CA GLU A 28 -3.68 4.03 11.91
C GLU A 28 -4.00 5.52 11.66
N GLY A 29 -4.44 5.88 10.45
CA GLY A 29 -4.94 7.21 10.09
C GLY A 29 -3.94 8.12 9.37
N ALA A 30 -2.77 7.61 8.97
CA ALA A 30 -1.78 8.42 8.26
C ALA A 30 -2.19 8.69 6.79
N ASN A 31 -1.84 9.87 6.29
CA ASN A 31 -1.79 10.14 4.85
C ASN A 31 -0.51 9.52 4.27
N VAL A 32 -0.65 8.43 3.52
CA VAL A 32 0.48 7.65 3.03
C VAL A 32 0.86 8.03 1.60
N ILE A 33 2.12 8.39 1.39
CA ILE A 33 2.75 8.52 0.08
C ILE A 33 3.37 7.17 -0.30
N VAL A 34 2.87 6.58 -1.37
CA VAL A 34 3.35 5.32 -1.94
C VAL A 34 4.41 5.62 -3.00
N ASN A 35 5.67 5.30 -2.72
CA ASN A 35 6.77 5.46 -3.66
C ASN A 35 7.32 4.10 -4.08
N ASP A 36 7.16 3.75 -5.35
CA ASP A 36 7.74 2.55 -5.96
C ASP A 36 8.18 2.85 -7.40
N ILE A 37 9.11 2.06 -7.93
CA ILE A 37 9.62 2.21 -9.30
C ILE A 37 8.58 1.75 -10.34
N ASN A 38 7.67 0.86 -9.95
CA ASN A 38 6.63 0.35 -10.84
C ASN A 38 5.30 1.06 -10.53
N ILE A 39 4.84 1.89 -11.47
CA ILE A 39 3.64 2.70 -11.29
C ILE A 39 2.37 1.85 -11.17
N GLN A 40 2.23 0.77 -11.93
CA GLN A 40 1.04 -0.09 -11.85
C GLN A 40 0.94 -0.77 -10.48
N ILE A 41 2.08 -1.21 -9.93
CA ILE A 41 2.13 -1.76 -8.58
C ILE A 41 1.83 -0.67 -7.54
N ALA A 42 2.39 0.53 -7.70
CA ALA A 42 2.14 1.64 -6.79
C ALA A 42 0.65 2.03 -6.76
N GLU A 43 -0.01 2.11 -7.91
CA GLU A 43 -1.44 2.41 -8.02
C GLU A 43 -2.31 1.38 -7.30
N ALA A 44 -1.99 0.10 -7.42
CA ALA A 44 -2.68 -0.96 -6.68
C ALA A 44 -2.51 -0.78 -5.16
N VAL A 45 -1.32 -0.40 -4.69
CA VAL A 45 -1.10 -0.11 -3.27
C VAL A 45 -1.83 1.16 -2.84
N VAL A 46 -1.87 2.21 -3.66
CA VAL A 46 -2.67 3.42 -3.42
C VAL A 46 -4.13 3.07 -3.21
N PHE A 47 -4.70 2.18 -4.03
CA PHE A 47 -6.05 1.68 -3.82
C PHE A 47 -6.19 1.00 -2.45
N LEU A 48 -5.29 0.09 -2.10
CA LEU A 48 -5.34 -0.67 -0.84
C LEU A 48 -5.19 0.21 0.43
N VAL A 49 -4.44 1.30 0.36
CA VAL A 49 -4.29 2.24 1.48
C VAL A 49 -5.40 3.30 1.53
N SER A 50 -6.28 3.33 0.54
CA SER A 50 -7.38 4.30 0.47
C SER A 50 -8.65 3.81 1.18
N ASP A 51 -9.53 4.75 1.49
CA ASP A 51 -10.87 4.45 2.02
C ASP A 51 -11.70 3.55 1.10
N LYS A 52 -11.39 3.52 -0.20
CA LYS A 52 -12.08 2.67 -1.17
C LYS A 52 -11.83 1.19 -0.92
N ALA A 53 -10.77 0.81 -0.22
CA ALA A 53 -10.49 -0.59 0.11
C ALA A 53 -11.14 -1.04 1.43
N LYS A 54 -11.86 -0.17 2.17
CA LYS A 54 -12.41 -0.48 3.52
C LYS A 54 -13.39 -1.65 3.55
N PHE A 55 -14.07 -1.95 2.45
CA PHE A 55 -15.00 -3.07 2.36
C PHE A 55 -14.32 -4.42 2.11
N ILE A 56 -13.02 -4.43 1.83
CA ILE A 56 -12.25 -5.64 1.55
C ILE A 56 -11.83 -6.28 2.87
N THR A 57 -12.44 -7.42 3.18
CA THR A 57 -12.23 -8.14 4.46
C THR A 57 -11.12 -9.19 4.39
N GLY A 58 -10.66 -9.56 3.20
CA GLY A 58 -9.57 -10.52 3.01
C GLY A 58 -8.98 -10.40 1.61
N GLU A 59 -7.76 -9.90 1.49
CA GLU A 59 -7.09 -9.69 0.20
C GLU A 59 -5.69 -10.31 0.23
N VAL A 60 -5.43 -11.23 -0.71
CA VAL A 60 -4.06 -11.55 -1.16
C VAL A 60 -3.91 -11.00 -2.56
N LEU A 61 -3.62 -9.70 -2.66
CA LEU A 61 -3.33 -9.06 -3.94
C LEU A 61 -1.85 -9.24 -4.26
N ASP A 62 -1.55 -10.22 -5.11
CA ASP A 62 -0.21 -10.49 -5.61
C ASP A 62 0.09 -9.62 -6.84
N VAL A 63 0.47 -8.36 -6.58
CA VAL A 63 0.75 -7.39 -7.63
C VAL A 63 2.22 -7.51 -8.04
N ASN A 64 2.50 -8.43 -8.96
CA ASN A 64 3.86 -8.67 -9.47
C ASN A 64 4.23 -7.80 -10.68
N GLY A 65 3.35 -6.87 -11.08
CA GLY A 65 3.62 -5.94 -12.18
C GLY A 65 3.81 -6.62 -13.54
N GLY A 66 3.20 -7.80 -13.74
CA GLY A 66 3.32 -8.58 -14.98
C GLY A 66 4.62 -9.38 -15.12
N TYR A 67 5.49 -9.41 -14.11
CA TYR A 67 6.56 -10.41 -14.07
C TYR A 67 5.93 -11.77 -13.77
N LEU A 68 5.85 -12.61 -14.81
CA LEU A 68 5.75 -14.05 -14.63
C LEU A 68 7.04 -14.47 -13.93
N ILE A 69 6.94 -14.73 -12.63
CA ILE A 69 7.95 -15.49 -11.92
C ILE A 69 7.54 -16.93 -12.15
N ASP A 70 8.27 -17.61 -13.01
CA ASP A 70 8.27 -19.07 -13.07
C ASP A 70 8.85 -19.64 -11.76
#